data_AF-A0A478FQ40-F1
#
_entry.id   AF-A0A478FQ40-F1
#
_cell.length_a   1.000
_cell.length_b   1.000
_cell.length_c   1.000
_cell.angle_alpha   90.00
_cell.angle_beta   90.00
_cell.angle_gamma   90.00
#
_symmetry.space_group_name_H-M   'P 1'
#
loop_
_entity.id
_entity.type
_entity.pdbx_description
1 polymer ?
#
loop_
_entity_poly.entity_id
_entity_poly.type
_entity_poly.pdbx_seq_one_letter_code
_entity_poly.pdbx_strand_id
1 'polypeptide(L)'
;MKLFSSKFNTVGIPTLFIGSTGLGIKLYISKDGYSLERAEGWEPSSFDIPVDPFPIGQDLVLPPENFVPKVLDLPVSVPQDIEQQSLVSVNTEKKPTNNSPAPVLPPASAPKAEPVIYKFSDELKSKGYTVVSNETKDDVVLNILLQRLFPNKIKGFTYGDNQIFKGSKRIVFKTKKIKAKINRFDRELVILDKPDKQFIPVHKNACIEALNAEFKFDASDAKQKKQVNDELARLREWCTEPKIKDVLGRHKFQLLTDTRTNATDEDWKEVIAGGWFKKERGIKYWEKQAFIPRREIDAFLGDKSKKNGIESKKDVTDQQINIFKEKCKAVLEKPFTRSTFYIPTAFWKETKPKPGVNIDSFQEAALFCSKPMKVEDYISKAMQGVPKKAFVTTDVVDYCYVKQSIDQYKKFQTNQPIEGKSFWCAVKLLYGQNKTSTSSKGK
;
A
#
# COMPACT_ATOMS: atom_id res chain seq x y z
N MET A 1 14.36 2.93 -37.18
CA MET A 1 13.07 2.32 -37.60
C MET A 1 11.80 2.91 -36.96
N LYS A 2 11.83 3.89 -36.04
CA LYS A 2 10.60 4.47 -35.45
C LYS A 2 10.06 5.74 -36.16
N LEU A 3 10.87 6.39 -36.99
CA LEU A 3 10.45 7.58 -37.75
C LEU A 3 9.74 7.25 -39.07
N PHE A 4 9.91 6.02 -39.57
CA PHE A 4 9.26 5.57 -40.81
C PHE A 4 7.84 5.02 -40.58
N SER A 5 7.52 4.40 -39.44
CA SER A 5 6.18 3.82 -39.25
C SER A 5 5.07 4.85 -39.02
N SER A 6 5.41 6.04 -38.51
CA SER A 6 4.42 7.08 -38.17
C SER A 6 3.83 7.76 -39.42
N LYS A 7 4.64 8.00 -40.46
CA LYS A 7 4.15 8.67 -41.68
C LYS A 7 3.33 7.76 -42.60
N PHE A 8 3.58 6.45 -42.61
CA PHE A 8 2.88 5.52 -43.51
C PHE A 8 1.43 5.22 -43.06
N ASN A 9 1.16 5.21 -41.74
CA ASN A 9 -0.18 4.99 -41.22
C ASN A 9 -1.15 6.15 -41.53
N THR A 10 -0.66 7.37 -41.76
CA THR A 10 -1.51 8.54 -42.03
C THR A 10 -2.00 8.61 -43.47
N VAL A 11 -1.32 7.93 -44.42
CA VAL A 11 -1.66 7.96 -45.86
C VAL A 11 -2.37 6.67 -46.31
N GLY A 12 -2.74 5.79 -45.38
CA GLY A 12 -3.44 4.54 -45.69
C GLY A 12 -2.60 3.49 -46.44
N ILE A 13 -1.27 3.64 -46.46
CA ILE A 13 -0.38 2.69 -47.12
C ILE A 13 -0.22 1.48 -46.19
N PRO A 14 -0.59 0.26 -46.62
CA PRO A 14 -0.53 -0.91 -45.77
C PRO A 14 0.93 -1.22 -45.38
N THR A 15 1.15 -1.64 -44.14
CA THR A 15 2.51 -1.83 -43.64
C THR A 15 3.12 -3.09 -44.25
N LEU A 16 4.27 -2.93 -44.92
CA LEU A 16 5.02 -4.01 -45.54
C LEU A 16 6.03 -4.60 -44.54
N PHE A 17 5.91 -5.89 -44.26
CA PHE A 17 6.88 -6.65 -43.46
C PHE A 17 7.66 -7.60 -44.35
N ILE A 18 8.98 -7.53 -44.25
CA ILE A 18 9.90 -8.40 -44.97
C ILE A 18 10.53 -9.36 -43.96
N GLY A 19 10.23 -10.65 -44.11
CA GLY A 19 10.79 -11.71 -43.27
C GLY A 19 11.58 -12.71 -44.10
N SER A 20 12.79 -13.04 -43.67
CA SER A 20 13.53 -14.18 -44.21
C SER A 20 13.13 -15.44 -43.45
N THR A 21 12.51 -16.37 -44.15
CA THR A 21 12.44 -17.77 -43.71
C THR A 21 13.58 -18.46 -44.44
N GLY A 22 14.42 -19.29 -43.84
CA GLY A 22 15.68 -19.80 -44.44
C GLY A 22 15.62 -20.49 -45.84
N LEU A 23 14.49 -20.47 -46.54
CA LEU A 23 14.27 -20.88 -47.93
C LEU A 23 13.86 -19.72 -48.88
N GLY A 24 13.76 -18.47 -48.40
CA GLY A 24 13.40 -17.30 -49.22
C GLY A 24 12.84 -16.11 -48.43
N ILE A 25 12.66 -14.99 -49.13
CA ILE A 25 12.07 -13.77 -48.57
C ILE A 25 10.55 -13.79 -48.78
N LYS A 26 9.78 -13.60 -47.70
CA LYS A 26 8.33 -13.38 -47.77
C LYS A 26 7.97 -11.95 -47.40
N LEU A 27 7.03 -11.39 -48.17
CA LEU A 27 6.49 -10.05 -48.02
C LEU A 27 5.06 -10.16 -47.47
N TYR A 28 4.76 -9.47 -46.37
CA TYR A 28 3.43 -9.43 -45.78
C TYR A 28 2.90 -8.00 -45.80
N ILE A 29 1.69 -7.81 -46.31
CA ILE A 29 1.03 -6.52 -46.42
C ILE A 29 -0.24 -6.59 -45.56
N SER A 30 -0.30 -5.82 -44.47
CA SER A 30 -1.50 -5.75 -43.60
C SER A 30 -2.13 -4.37 -43.67
N LYS A 31 -3.46 -4.34 -43.90
CA LYS A 31 -4.24 -3.09 -43.95
C LYS A 31 -4.77 -2.65 -42.59
N ASP A 32 -4.87 -3.56 -41.63
CA ASP A 32 -5.31 -3.28 -40.26
C ASP A 32 -4.27 -3.72 -39.22
N GLY A 33 -4.12 -2.93 -38.17
CA GLY A 33 -3.16 -3.15 -37.10
C GLY A 33 -3.37 -4.49 -36.38
N TYR A 34 -2.28 -5.24 -36.25
CA TYR A 34 -2.11 -6.59 -35.68
C TYR A 34 -3.18 -7.14 -34.72
N SER A 35 -3.72 -8.32 -35.06
CA SER A 35 -3.85 -9.43 -34.11
C SER A 35 -2.99 -10.60 -34.60
N LEU A 36 -2.28 -11.26 -33.67
CA LEU A 36 -1.53 -12.49 -33.92
C LEU A 36 -2.28 -13.59 -33.17
N GLU A 37 -3.40 -14.04 -33.73
CA GLU A 37 -4.02 -15.29 -33.31
C GLU A 37 -3.46 -16.43 -34.16
N ARG A 38 -2.95 -17.44 -33.46
CA ARG A 38 -2.49 -18.69 -34.06
C ARG A 38 -3.74 -19.51 -34.38
N ALA A 39 -4.27 -19.38 -35.59
CA ALA A 39 -5.34 -20.21 -36.10
C ALA A 39 -4.75 -21.30 -37.00
N GLU A 40 -4.86 -22.56 -36.55
CA GLU A 40 -4.70 -23.72 -37.43
C GLU A 40 -5.97 -23.88 -38.26
N GLY A 41 -5.81 -24.03 -39.58
CA GLY A 41 -6.88 -24.44 -40.49
C GLY A 41 -7.68 -23.30 -41.12
N TRP A 42 -7.10 -22.62 -42.13
CA TRP A 42 -7.89 -21.87 -43.11
C TRP A 42 -7.18 -21.85 -44.47
N GLU A 43 -7.85 -22.35 -45.51
CA GLU A 43 -7.42 -22.27 -46.91
C GLU A 43 -7.95 -20.97 -47.54
N PRO A 44 -7.16 -20.22 -48.34
CA PRO A 44 -7.61 -18.96 -48.88
C PRO A 44 -8.23 -19.11 -50.27
N SER A 45 -9.43 -18.55 -50.44
CA SER A 45 -9.98 -18.18 -51.75
C SER A 45 -9.51 -16.78 -52.16
N SER A 46 -9.00 -16.65 -53.38
CA SER A 46 -8.52 -15.40 -53.98
C SER A 46 -9.67 -14.46 -54.37
N PHE A 47 -9.52 -13.16 -54.09
CA PHE A 47 -10.31 -12.08 -54.69
C PHE A 47 -9.36 -10.97 -55.16
N ASP A 48 -9.46 -10.63 -56.45
CA ASP A 48 -8.80 -9.48 -57.08
C ASP A 48 -9.69 -8.24 -56.98
N ILE A 49 -9.09 -7.08 -56.66
CA ILE A 49 -9.72 -5.76 -56.83
C ILE A 49 -8.68 -4.79 -57.45
N PRO A 50 -9.06 -3.96 -58.43
CA PRO A 50 -8.14 -3.13 -59.19
C PRO A 50 -7.77 -1.83 -58.47
N VAL A 51 -6.60 -1.29 -58.81
CA VAL A 51 -6.04 -0.05 -58.26
C VAL A 51 -6.04 1.02 -59.35
N ASP A 52 -6.58 2.20 -59.04
CA ASP A 52 -6.35 3.43 -59.80
C ASP A 52 -5.69 4.52 -58.92
N PRO A 53 -4.82 5.40 -59.46
CA PRO A 53 -3.95 6.27 -58.67
C PRO A 53 -4.36 7.74 -58.70
N PHE A 54 -4.09 8.48 -57.61
CA PHE A 54 -4.10 9.95 -57.57
C PHE A 54 -3.11 10.49 -56.50
N PRO A 55 -2.70 11.77 -56.56
CA PRO A 55 -1.29 12.12 -56.71
C PRO A 55 -0.71 12.88 -55.51
N ILE A 56 0.62 13.01 -55.55
CA ILE A 56 1.49 13.59 -54.52
C ILE A 56 1.48 15.12 -54.60
N GLY A 57 1.54 15.78 -53.43
CA GLY A 57 2.09 17.13 -53.33
C GLY A 57 1.94 17.77 -51.94
N GLN A 58 3.04 17.89 -51.20
CA GLN A 58 3.61 19.17 -50.73
C GLN A 58 4.58 19.01 -49.54
N ASP A 59 5.67 19.78 -49.65
CA ASP A 59 6.84 19.86 -48.78
C ASP A 59 6.56 20.45 -47.40
N LEU A 60 7.32 19.99 -46.39
CA LEU A 60 7.42 20.66 -45.09
C LEU A 60 8.88 20.68 -44.60
N VAL A 61 9.36 21.92 -44.47
CA VAL A 61 10.67 22.39 -44.00
C VAL A 61 10.83 22.18 -42.49
N LEU A 62 12.02 21.78 -42.04
CA LEU A 62 12.43 21.67 -40.63
C LEU A 62 13.32 22.86 -40.21
N PRO A 63 13.24 23.34 -38.96
CA PRO A 63 14.30 24.15 -38.36
C PRO A 63 15.17 23.36 -37.35
N PRO A 64 16.37 23.87 -37.02
CA PRO A 64 17.44 23.08 -36.40
C PRO A 64 17.56 23.18 -34.87
N GLU A 65 18.43 22.30 -34.37
CA GLU A 65 18.79 21.94 -32.99
C GLU A 65 19.34 23.08 -32.11
N ASN A 66 19.24 22.91 -30.78
CA ASN A 66 20.39 22.92 -29.85
C ASN A 66 19.94 22.87 -28.39
N PHE A 67 20.39 21.85 -27.63
CA PHE A 67 20.49 21.97 -26.17
C PHE A 67 21.54 21.01 -25.59
N VAL A 68 22.58 21.59 -24.96
CA VAL A 68 23.63 20.91 -24.20
C VAL A 68 23.36 21.13 -22.71
N PRO A 69 23.36 20.11 -21.83
CA PRO A 69 23.36 20.34 -20.39
C PRO A 69 24.78 20.30 -19.82
N LYS A 70 25.09 21.35 -19.06
CA LYS A 70 26.30 21.59 -18.28
C LYS A 70 26.22 20.81 -16.96
N VAL A 71 27.25 20.02 -16.66
CA VAL A 71 27.44 19.31 -15.38
C VAL A 71 28.01 20.28 -14.36
N LEU A 72 27.48 20.27 -13.14
CA LEU A 72 27.99 21.03 -11.99
C LEU A 72 28.15 20.07 -10.82
N ASP A 73 29.40 19.81 -10.47
CA ASP A 73 29.82 19.04 -9.30
C ASP A 73 29.72 19.92 -8.04
N LEU A 74 29.20 19.35 -6.96
CA LEU A 74 29.32 19.89 -5.61
C LEU A 74 29.80 18.80 -4.64
N PRO A 75 30.77 19.08 -3.76
CA PRO A 75 31.29 18.12 -2.80
C PRO A 75 30.39 18.01 -1.57
N VAL A 76 30.17 16.78 -1.11
CA VAL A 76 29.49 16.46 0.15
C VAL A 76 30.56 16.15 1.21
N SER A 77 30.67 17.00 2.22
CA SER A 77 31.38 16.72 3.47
C SER A 77 30.40 16.18 4.51
N VAL A 78 30.79 15.07 5.15
CA VAL A 78 30.03 14.39 6.22
C VAL A 78 30.81 14.58 7.52
N PRO A 79 30.19 15.06 8.61
CA PRO A 79 30.73 14.86 9.96
C PRO A 79 30.12 13.59 10.57
N GLN A 80 30.99 12.66 10.96
CA GLN A 80 30.67 11.59 11.91
C GLN A 80 30.98 12.10 13.31
N ASP A 81 30.00 12.08 14.21
CA ASP A 81 30.23 12.06 15.65
C ASP A 81 29.07 11.30 16.30
N ILE A 82 29.34 10.06 16.74
CA ILE A 82 28.51 9.33 17.70
C ILE A 82 29.42 8.83 18.81
N GLU A 83 29.11 9.32 20.00
CA GLU A 83 29.54 8.91 21.33
C GLU A 83 29.80 7.40 21.48
N GLN A 84 31.02 7.07 21.91
CA GLN A 84 31.30 5.82 22.62
C GLN A 84 31.29 6.10 24.11
N GLN A 85 30.27 5.61 24.82
CA GLN A 85 30.28 5.56 26.28
C GLN A 85 31.17 4.41 26.77
N SER A 86 32.01 4.78 27.73
CA SER A 86 33.06 4.00 28.37
C SER A 86 32.50 2.89 29.28
N LEU A 87 33.04 1.69 29.13
CA LEU A 87 32.92 0.61 30.11
C LEU A 87 34.05 0.74 31.13
N VAL A 88 33.66 1.02 32.37
CA VAL A 88 34.52 1.04 33.56
C VAL A 88 35.09 -0.35 33.79
N SER A 89 36.42 -0.46 33.72
CA SER A 89 37.16 -1.67 34.09
C SER A 89 37.42 -1.66 35.59
N VAL A 90 36.88 -2.64 36.32
CA VAL A 90 37.19 -2.88 37.73
C VAL A 90 38.34 -3.88 37.80
N ASN A 91 39.48 -3.41 38.28
CA ASN A 91 40.61 -4.25 38.67
C ASN A 91 40.23 -5.11 39.89
N THR A 92 40.47 -6.41 39.82
CA THR A 92 40.49 -7.26 41.02
C THR A 92 41.81 -8.00 41.09
N GLU A 93 42.50 -7.73 42.17
CA GLU A 93 43.82 -8.20 42.58
C GLU A 93 43.81 -9.73 42.78
N LYS A 94 44.74 -10.45 42.14
CA LYS A 94 44.97 -11.89 42.34
C LYS A 94 45.82 -12.11 43.59
N LYS A 95 45.26 -12.77 44.61
CA LYS A 95 46.02 -13.40 45.69
C LYS A 95 45.95 -14.94 45.51
N PRO A 96 47.08 -15.66 45.50
CA PRO A 96 47.08 -17.11 45.39
C PRO A 96 46.86 -17.74 46.76
N THR A 97 45.79 -18.53 46.92
CA THR A 97 45.65 -19.43 48.06
C THR A 97 45.46 -20.84 47.54
N ASN A 98 46.49 -21.64 47.79
CA ASN A 98 46.60 -23.05 47.48
C ASN A 98 45.80 -23.83 48.53
N ASN A 99 44.68 -24.47 48.15
CA ASN A 99 43.97 -25.44 48.99
C ASN A 99 43.26 -26.48 48.10
N SER A 100 43.57 -27.75 48.36
CA SER A 100 43.00 -28.94 47.71
C SER A 100 41.47 -28.95 47.71
N PRO A 101 40.80 -29.33 46.61
CA PRO A 101 39.35 -29.41 46.59
C PRO A 101 38.86 -30.74 47.20
N ALA A 102 38.02 -30.61 48.22
CA ALA A 102 37.08 -31.67 48.61
C ALA A 102 36.06 -31.93 47.49
N PRO A 103 35.41 -33.10 47.44
CA PRO A 103 34.46 -33.44 46.37
C PRO A 103 33.29 -32.45 46.39
N VAL A 104 33.21 -31.60 45.35
CA VAL A 104 32.09 -30.70 45.16
C VAL A 104 30.89 -31.57 44.79
N LEU A 105 29.95 -31.71 45.73
CA LEU A 105 28.65 -32.30 45.47
C LEU A 105 28.00 -31.52 44.30
N PRO A 106 27.41 -32.21 43.30
CA PRO A 106 26.76 -31.52 42.19
C PRO A 106 25.73 -30.55 42.75
N PRO A 107 25.70 -29.29 42.29
CA PRO A 107 24.75 -28.31 42.77
C PRO A 107 23.34 -28.89 42.60
N ALA A 108 22.60 -28.94 43.72
CA ALA A 108 21.22 -29.40 43.73
C ALA A 108 20.49 -28.71 42.58
N SER A 109 19.99 -29.50 41.63
CA SER A 109 19.28 -29.02 40.46
C SER A 109 18.21 -28.03 40.91
N ALA A 110 18.35 -26.76 40.51
CA ALA A 110 17.42 -25.71 40.88
C ALA A 110 15.98 -26.18 40.60
N PRO A 111 15.03 -25.95 41.52
CA PRO A 111 13.66 -26.43 41.38
C PRO A 111 13.12 -25.94 40.03
N LYS A 112 12.69 -26.91 39.20
CA LYS A 112 12.16 -26.66 37.87
C LYS A 112 10.92 -25.77 38.04
N ALA A 113 10.97 -24.55 37.51
CA ALA A 113 9.87 -23.59 37.63
C ALA A 113 8.57 -24.22 37.11
N GLU A 114 7.49 -24.05 37.86
CA GLU A 114 6.18 -24.55 37.46
C GLU A 114 5.71 -23.86 36.17
N PRO A 115 5.03 -24.59 35.26
CA PRO A 115 4.58 -24.02 33.99
C PRO A 115 3.51 -22.95 34.23
N VAL A 116 3.68 -21.80 33.57
CA VAL A 116 2.70 -20.70 33.63
C VAL A 116 1.49 -21.08 32.76
N ILE A 117 0.28 -21.04 33.34
CA ILE A 117 -0.97 -21.17 32.60
C ILE A 117 -1.32 -19.80 32.01
N TYR A 118 -1.47 -19.74 30.69
CA TYR A 118 -1.69 -18.49 29.97
C TYR A 118 -2.92 -18.59 29.06
N LYS A 119 -3.80 -17.58 29.13
CA LYS A 119 -5.00 -17.49 28.32
C LYS A 119 -4.99 -16.21 27.49
N PHE A 120 -5.05 -16.37 26.16
CA PHE A 120 -4.96 -15.22 25.25
C PHE A 120 -6.12 -14.23 25.41
N SER A 121 -7.33 -14.70 25.74
CA SER A 121 -8.47 -13.81 25.99
C SER A 121 -8.20 -12.79 27.09
N ASP A 122 -7.54 -13.21 28.16
CA ASP A 122 -7.39 -12.41 29.37
C ASP A 122 -6.31 -11.35 29.17
N GLU A 123 -5.21 -11.72 28.50
CA GLU A 123 -4.18 -10.76 28.08
C GLU A 123 -4.73 -9.69 27.13
N LEU A 124 -5.55 -10.08 26.15
CA LEU A 124 -6.08 -9.11 25.19
C LEU A 124 -7.08 -8.16 25.86
N LYS A 125 -7.95 -8.67 26.72
CA LYS A 125 -8.91 -7.86 27.48
C LYS A 125 -8.21 -6.93 28.46
N SER A 126 -7.14 -7.38 29.15
CA SER A 126 -6.37 -6.52 30.07
C SER A 126 -5.70 -5.35 29.36
N LYS A 127 -5.38 -5.51 28.08
CA LYS A 127 -4.87 -4.45 27.19
C LYS A 127 -5.97 -3.59 26.54
N GLY A 128 -7.23 -3.80 26.91
CA GLY A 128 -8.37 -3.03 26.43
C GLY A 128 -8.87 -3.41 25.04
N TYR A 129 -8.50 -4.59 24.52
CA TYR A 129 -9.06 -5.08 23.26
C TYR A 129 -10.43 -5.75 23.50
N THR A 130 -11.38 -5.44 22.62
CA THR A 130 -12.63 -6.19 22.50
C THR A 130 -12.36 -7.44 21.68
N VAL A 131 -12.47 -8.61 22.29
CA VAL A 131 -12.25 -9.91 21.61
C VAL A 131 -13.51 -10.39 20.88
N VAL A 132 -13.34 -11.16 19.82
CA VAL A 132 -14.45 -11.78 19.10
C VAL A 132 -15.19 -12.76 20.00
N SER A 133 -16.52 -12.67 20.01
CA SER A 133 -17.43 -13.56 20.75
C SER A 133 -18.64 -13.94 19.88
N ASN A 134 -19.60 -14.67 20.47
CA ASN A 134 -20.84 -15.04 19.78
C ASN A 134 -21.70 -13.81 19.45
N GLU A 135 -21.57 -12.75 20.24
CA GLU A 135 -22.29 -11.48 20.10
C GLU A 135 -21.65 -10.54 19.08
N THR A 136 -20.41 -10.79 18.66
CA THR A 136 -19.74 -9.96 17.64
C THR A 136 -20.54 -9.96 16.35
N LYS A 137 -20.83 -8.78 15.81
CA LYS A 137 -21.64 -8.64 14.61
C LYS A 137 -20.94 -9.20 13.37
N ASP A 138 -21.73 -9.73 12.45
CA ASP A 138 -21.25 -10.34 11.20
C ASP A 138 -20.42 -9.39 10.33
N ASP A 139 -20.84 -8.12 10.25
CA ASP A 139 -20.12 -7.10 9.49
C ASP A 139 -18.76 -6.77 10.10
N VAL A 140 -18.65 -6.80 11.43
CA VAL A 140 -17.38 -6.65 12.15
C VAL A 140 -16.44 -7.81 11.81
N VAL A 141 -16.92 -9.06 11.82
CA VAL A 141 -16.11 -10.22 11.43
C VAL A 141 -15.63 -10.11 9.98
N LEU A 142 -16.49 -9.71 9.06
CA LEU A 142 -16.08 -9.48 7.67
C LEU A 142 -15.02 -8.38 7.55
N ASN A 143 -15.09 -7.33 8.37
CA ASN A 143 -14.07 -6.28 8.39
C ASN A 143 -12.75 -6.78 9.00
N ILE A 144 -12.78 -7.63 10.04
CA ILE A 144 -11.59 -8.30 10.58
C ILE A 144 -10.88 -9.10 9.48
N LEU A 145 -11.64 -9.90 8.72
CA LEU A 145 -11.10 -10.70 7.62
C LEU A 145 -10.46 -9.84 6.50
N LEU A 146 -10.89 -8.59 6.36
CA LEU A 146 -10.40 -7.64 5.37
C LEU A 146 -9.49 -6.55 5.93
N GLN A 147 -9.00 -6.66 7.17
CA GLN A 147 -8.18 -5.61 7.77
C GLN A 147 -6.82 -5.40 7.09
N ARG A 148 -6.32 -6.38 6.34
CA ARG A 148 -5.08 -6.22 5.58
C ARG A 148 -5.32 -5.37 4.33
N LEU A 149 -4.63 -4.24 4.27
CA LEU A 149 -4.71 -3.23 3.23
C LEU A 149 -3.86 -3.65 2.02
N PHE A 150 -4.48 -4.39 1.09
CA PHE A 150 -3.81 -4.91 -0.09
C PHE A 150 -4.30 -4.23 -1.38
N PRO A 151 -3.81 -3.02 -1.71
CA PRO A 151 -4.24 -2.35 -2.93
C PRO A 151 -3.73 -3.06 -4.20
N ASN A 152 -2.69 -3.87 -4.10
CA ASN A 152 -2.09 -4.64 -5.19
C ASN A 152 -2.86 -5.91 -5.59
N LYS A 153 -3.85 -6.36 -4.82
CA LYS A 153 -4.57 -7.61 -5.09
C LYS A 153 -5.63 -7.43 -6.16
N ILE A 154 -5.17 -7.45 -7.42
CA ILE A 154 -6.01 -7.41 -8.63
C ILE A 154 -6.59 -8.79 -8.99
N LYS A 155 -6.16 -9.85 -8.30
CA LYS A 155 -6.71 -11.21 -8.38
C LYS A 155 -7.15 -11.64 -6.98
N GLY A 156 -8.16 -12.51 -6.92
CA GLY A 156 -8.55 -13.17 -5.68
C GLY A 156 -7.40 -13.96 -5.06
N PHE A 157 -7.51 -14.26 -3.77
CA PHE A 157 -6.54 -15.09 -3.06
C PHE A 157 -7.21 -15.91 -1.98
N THR A 158 -6.46 -16.81 -1.36
CA THR A 158 -6.95 -17.69 -0.30
C THR A 158 -5.97 -17.69 0.86
N TYR A 159 -6.49 -17.64 2.08
CA TYR A 159 -5.77 -18.12 3.25
C TYR A 159 -6.08 -19.60 3.42
N GLY A 160 -5.05 -20.43 3.58
CA GLY A 160 -5.19 -21.85 3.92
C GLY A 160 -5.44 -22.05 5.41
N ASP A 161 -5.69 -23.30 5.80
CA ASP A 161 -5.86 -23.67 7.20
C ASP A 161 -4.60 -23.38 8.01
N ASN A 162 -4.78 -22.93 9.25
CA ASN A 162 -3.74 -22.52 10.20
C ASN A 162 -2.82 -21.38 9.73
N GLN A 163 -3.12 -20.76 8.57
CA GLN A 163 -2.27 -19.71 8.01
C GLN A 163 -2.40 -18.38 8.77
N ILE A 164 -3.60 -18.06 9.24
CA ILE A 164 -3.89 -16.79 9.91
C ILE A 164 -3.43 -16.86 11.37
N PHE A 165 -3.88 -17.88 12.09
CA PHE A 165 -3.49 -18.27 13.45
C PHE A 165 -3.75 -19.78 13.61
N LYS A 166 -3.25 -20.41 14.69
CA LYS A 166 -3.44 -21.85 14.92
C LYS A 166 -4.93 -22.15 15.14
N GLY A 167 -5.50 -23.06 14.35
CA GLY A 167 -6.93 -23.39 14.36
C GLY A 167 -7.76 -22.63 13.33
N SER A 168 -7.23 -21.56 12.73
CA SER A 168 -7.91 -20.83 11.66
C SER A 168 -8.21 -21.73 10.46
N LYS A 169 -9.36 -21.52 9.81
CA LYS A 169 -9.78 -22.27 8.63
C LYS A 169 -9.53 -21.50 7.35
N ARG A 170 -9.61 -22.20 6.23
CA ARG A 170 -9.49 -21.64 4.88
C ARG A 170 -10.51 -20.52 4.63
N ILE A 171 -10.04 -19.40 4.05
CA ILE A 171 -10.87 -18.25 3.67
C ILE A 171 -10.53 -17.83 2.25
N VAL A 172 -11.55 -17.66 1.41
CA VAL A 172 -11.40 -17.29 0.01
C VAL A 172 -11.86 -15.85 -0.21
N PHE A 173 -11.01 -15.06 -0.88
CA PHE A 173 -11.31 -13.68 -1.26
C PHE A 173 -11.42 -13.57 -2.78
N LYS A 174 -12.49 -12.93 -3.21
CA LYS A 174 -12.74 -12.57 -4.61
C LYS A 174 -12.35 -11.10 -4.84
N THR A 175 -12.30 -10.70 -6.10
CA THR A 175 -12.18 -9.29 -6.47
C THR A 175 -13.45 -8.83 -7.19
N LYS A 176 -13.71 -7.53 -7.14
CA LYS A 176 -14.78 -6.88 -7.90
C LYS A 176 -14.22 -5.74 -8.74
N LYS A 177 -14.87 -5.49 -9.86
CA LYS A 177 -14.56 -4.42 -10.80
C LYS A 177 -15.49 -3.23 -10.57
N ILE A 178 -14.93 -2.04 -10.50
CA ILE A 178 -15.66 -0.79 -10.33
C ILE A 178 -15.33 0.08 -11.52
N LYS A 179 -16.35 0.49 -12.26
CA LYS A 179 -16.22 1.28 -13.49
C LYS A 179 -16.63 2.73 -13.23
N ALA A 180 -15.91 3.66 -13.85
CA ALA A 180 -16.23 5.08 -13.83
C ALA A 180 -15.84 5.73 -15.17
N LYS A 181 -16.54 6.79 -15.55
CA LYS A 181 -16.23 7.57 -16.76
C LYS A 181 -15.42 8.80 -16.37
N ILE A 182 -14.13 8.80 -16.68
CA ILE A 182 -13.19 9.85 -16.26
C ILE A 182 -12.60 10.50 -17.51
N ASN A 183 -12.77 11.81 -17.66
CA ASN A 183 -12.36 12.56 -18.85
C ASN A 183 -12.89 11.95 -20.16
N ARG A 184 -14.15 11.50 -20.15
CA ARG A 184 -14.84 10.79 -21.25
C ARG A 184 -14.34 9.37 -21.54
N PHE A 185 -13.34 8.86 -20.84
CA PHE A 185 -12.85 7.49 -20.98
C PHE A 185 -13.41 6.59 -19.90
N ASP A 186 -13.78 5.37 -20.28
CA ASP A 186 -14.12 4.34 -19.30
C ASP A 186 -12.85 3.87 -18.60
N ARG A 187 -12.89 3.92 -17.26
CA ARG A 187 -11.81 3.47 -16.38
C ARG A 187 -12.35 2.41 -15.44
N GLU A 188 -11.51 1.43 -15.15
CA GLU A 188 -11.85 0.33 -14.25
C GLU A 188 -10.82 0.26 -13.12
N LEU A 189 -11.33 0.03 -11.91
CA LEU A 189 -10.54 -0.36 -10.75
C LEU A 189 -10.97 -1.74 -10.28
N VAL A 190 -9.99 -2.62 -10.08
CA VAL A 190 -10.19 -3.93 -9.46
C VAL A 190 -9.82 -3.83 -7.99
N ILE A 191 -10.75 -4.14 -7.10
CA ILE A 191 -10.51 -4.16 -5.66
C ILE A 191 -10.89 -5.50 -5.06
N LEU A 192 -10.31 -5.83 -3.91
CA LEU A 192 -10.67 -7.01 -3.14
C LEU A 192 -12.08 -6.85 -2.56
N ASP A 193 -12.89 -7.88 -2.69
CA ASP A 193 -14.24 -7.90 -2.11
C ASP A 193 -14.25 -8.55 -0.73
N LYS A 194 -15.33 -8.31 0.03
CA LYS A 194 -15.56 -9.03 1.29
C LYS A 194 -15.64 -10.53 1.01
N PRO A 195 -15.07 -11.37 1.89
CA PRO A 195 -15.28 -12.81 1.77
C PRO A 195 -16.77 -13.13 1.94
N ASP A 196 -17.22 -14.24 1.37
CA ASP A 196 -18.60 -14.69 1.46
C ASP A 196 -19.03 -14.90 2.93
N LYS A 197 -20.30 -14.62 3.25
CA LYS A 197 -20.84 -14.72 4.62
C LYS A 197 -20.67 -16.12 5.25
N GLN A 198 -20.55 -17.16 4.43
CA GLN A 198 -20.29 -18.54 4.88
C GLN A 198 -19.01 -18.67 5.74
N PHE A 199 -18.03 -17.76 5.58
CA PHE A 199 -16.80 -17.80 6.35
C PHE A 199 -16.95 -17.20 7.77
N ILE A 200 -18.07 -16.52 8.07
CA ILE A 200 -18.26 -15.83 9.35
C ILE A 200 -18.36 -16.81 10.52
N PRO A 201 -19.28 -17.81 10.54
CA PRO A 201 -19.39 -18.71 11.69
C PRO A 201 -18.11 -19.51 11.93
N VAL A 202 -17.47 -19.93 10.83
CA VAL A 202 -16.22 -20.70 10.86
C VAL A 202 -15.09 -19.88 11.51
N HIS A 203 -14.93 -18.61 11.13
CA HIS A 203 -13.90 -17.74 11.70
C HIS A 203 -14.22 -17.36 13.16
N LYS A 204 -15.50 -17.06 13.48
CA LYS A 204 -15.94 -16.77 14.85
C LYS A 204 -15.59 -17.92 15.80
N ASN A 205 -15.98 -19.14 15.44
CA ASN A 205 -15.73 -20.33 16.26
C ASN A 205 -14.23 -20.57 16.44
N ALA A 206 -13.44 -20.49 15.36
CA ALA A 206 -11.99 -20.64 15.44
C ALA A 206 -11.34 -19.60 16.37
N CYS A 207 -11.83 -18.36 16.35
CA CYS A 207 -11.36 -17.33 17.28
C CYS A 207 -11.75 -17.63 18.73
N ILE A 208 -13.00 -18.01 18.99
CA ILE A 208 -13.47 -18.32 20.35
C ILE A 208 -12.69 -19.49 20.94
N GLU A 209 -12.46 -20.56 20.16
CA GLU A 209 -11.65 -21.70 20.57
C GLU A 209 -10.21 -21.29 20.86
N ALA A 210 -9.55 -20.58 19.94
CA ALA A 210 -8.15 -20.19 20.10
C ALA A 210 -7.93 -19.19 21.25
N LEU A 211 -8.86 -18.26 21.47
CA LEU A 211 -8.80 -17.29 22.57
C LEU A 211 -8.97 -17.95 23.94
N ASN A 212 -9.76 -19.04 24.01
CA ASN A 212 -10.05 -19.73 25.28
C ASN A 212 -9.10 -20.88 25.60
N ALA A 213 -8.27 -21.31 24.65
CA ALA A 213 -7.30 -22.37 24.88
C ALA A 213 -6.27 -21.96 25.96
N GLU A 214 -5.98 -22.88 26.87
CA GLU A 214 -4.95 -22.72 27.89
C GLU A 214 -3.58 -23.11 27.32
N PHE A 215 -2.60 -22.21 27.44
CA PHE A 215 -1.23 -22.45 27.02
C PHE A 215 -0.35 -22.57 28.24
N LYS A 216 0.18 -23.78 28.47
CA LYS A 216 1.21 -24.03 29.47
C LYS A 216 2.57 -23.86 28.80
N PHE A 217 3.36 -22.91 29.27
CA PHE A 217 4.70 -22.71 28.75
C PHE A 217 5.69 -22.36 29.87
N ASP A 218 6.96 -22.68 29.62
CA ASP A 218 8.05 -22.25 30.47
C ASP A 218 8.45 -20.82 30.09
N ALA A 219 8.20 -19.87 31.00
CA ALA A 219 8.51 -18.46 30.78
C ALA A 219 10.02 -18.17 30.65
N SER A 220 10.87 -19.09 31.12
CA SER A 220 12.32 -19.03 30.95
C SER A 220 12.79 -19.54 29.58
N ASP A 221 11.98 -20.34 28.88
CA ASP A 221 12.26 -20.78 27.52
C ASP A 221 11.92 -19.67 26.50
N ALA A 222 12.96 -19.00 26.01
CA ALA A 222 12.85 -17.91 25.05
C ALA A 222 12.12 -18.32 23.75
N LYS A 223 12.22 -19.59 23.32
CA LYS A 223 11.57 -20.08 22.10
C LYS A 223 10.06 -20.23 22.33
N GLN A 224 9.65 -20.84 23.45
CA GLN A 224 8.23 -20.95 23.80
C GLN A 224 7.61 -19.57 24.04
N LYS A 225 8.29 -18.70 24.77
CA LYS A 225 7.85 -17.32 24.99
C LYS A 225 7.66 -16.56 23.67
N LYS A 226 8.57 -16.73 22.71
CA LYS A 226 8.42 -16.15 21.37
C LYS A 226 7.21 -16.71 20.62
N GLN A 227 6.97 -18.03 20.69
CA GLN A 227 5.79 -18.64 20.06
C GLN A 227 4.47 -18.11 20.64
N VAL A 228 4.38 -17.98 21.96
CA VAL A 228 3.20 -17.40 22.64
C VAL A 228 3.00 -15.96 22.21
N ASN A 229 4.06 -15.16 22.15
CA ASN A 229 3.98 -13.76 21.70
C ASN A 229 3.59 -13.63 20.22
N ASP A 230 4.13 -14.49 19.35
CA ASP A 230 3.80 -14.52 17.93
C ASP A 230 2.30 -14.89 17.73
N GLU A 231 1.79 -15.85 18.49
CA GLU A 231 0.38 -16.26 18.44
C GLU A 231 -0.56 -15.20 19.05
N LEU A 232 -0.20 -14.60 20.19
CA LEU A 232 -0.92 -13.47 20.77
C LEU A 232 -1.03 -12.32 19.75
N ALA A 233 0.04 -12.02 19.02
CA ALA A 233 0.03 -10.98 18.00
C ALA A 233 -0.93 -11.30 16.84
N ARG A 234 -1.01 -12.57 16.43
CA ARG A 234 -1.96 -13.05 15.41
C ARG A 234 -3.40 -13.01 15.91
N LEU A 235 -3.67 -13.47 17.13
CA LEU A 235 -5.01 -13.41 17.72
C LEU A 235 -5.47 -11.97 17.97
N ARG A 236 -4.55 -11.08 18.39
CA ARG A 236 -4.81 -9.64 18.42
C ARG A 236 -5.19 -9.13 17.05
N GLU A 237 -4.49 -9.51 15.99
CA GLU A 237 -4.83 -9.10 14.63
C GLU A 237 -6.22 -9.62 14.24
N TRP A 238 -6.47 -10.92 14.37
CA TRP A 238 -7.59 -11.60 13.68
C TRP A 238 -8.78 -11.99 14.55
N CYS A 239 -8.70 -11.81 15.87
CA CYS A 239 -9.75 -12.19 16.82
C CYS A 239 -10.08 -11.05 17.80
N THR A 240 -9.83 -9.80 17.40
CA THR A 240 -10.30 -8.60 18.12
C THR A 240 -11.09 -7.70 17.18
N GLU A 241 -12.07 -6.97 17.71
CA GLU A 241 -12.82 -5.94 16.99
C GLU A 241 -11.92 -4.70 16.82
N PRO A 242 -11.41 -4.42 15.61
CA PRO A 242 -10.37 -3.42 15.47
C PRO A 242 -10.99 -2.04 15.28
N LYS A 243 -10.36 -1.04 15.89
CA LYS A 243 -10.56 0.37 15.53
C LYS A 243 -9.67 0.76 14.36
N ILE A 244 -9.94 1.92 13.76
CA ILE A 244 -9.11 2.45 12.67
C ILE A 244 -7.64 2.56 13.10
N LYS A 245 -7.36 3.06 14.31
CA LYS A 245 -5.99 3.14 14.85
C LYS A 245 -5.28 1.79 14.92
N ASP A 246 -6.00 0.72 15.26
CA ASP A 246 -5.42 -0.60 15.41
C ASP A 246 -4.98 -1.14 14.05
N VAL A 247 -5.82 -0.98 13.04
CA VAL A 247 -5.49 -1.39 11.66
C VAL A 247 -4.32 -0.56 11.13
N LEU A 248 -4.36 0.76 11.22
CA LEU A 248 -3.26 1.60 10.72
C LEU A 248 -1.93 1.32 11.46
N GLY A 249 -1.97 1.08 12.77
CA GLY A 249 -0.79 0.68 13.55
C GLY A 249 -0.22 -0.69 13.12
N ARG A 250 -1.08 -1.68 12.83
CA ARG A 250 -0.66 -2.98 12.24
C ARG A 250 0.05 -2.78 10.90
N HIS A 251 -0.37 -1.77 10.14
CA HIS A 251 0.19 -1.33 8.87
C HIS A 251 1.37 -0.34 9.00
N LYS A 252 1.94 -0.20 10.19
CA LYS A 252 3.17 0.57 10.48
C LYS A 252 3.06 2.08 10.23
N PHE A 253 1.84 2.62 10.13
CA PHE A 253 1.65 4.06 10.14
C PHE A 253 1.95 4.62 11.54
N GLN A 254 2.74 5.69 11.60
CA GLN A 254 3.03 6.41 12.83
C GLN A 254 1.91 7.43 13.07
N LEU A 255 0.93 7.04 13.87
CA LEU A 255 -0.28 7.85 14.09
C LEU A 255 0.01 9.09 14.93
N LEU A 256 -0.54 10.22 14.51
CA LEU A 256 -0.51 11.47 15.27
C LEU A 256 -1.67 11.47 16.26
N THR A 257 -1.45 10.86 17.43
CA THR A 257 -2.49 10.70 18.47
C THR A 257 -2.40 11.70 19.61
N ASP A 258 -1.27 12.37 19.80
CA ASP A 258 -1.16 13.44 20.79
C ASP A 258 -1.80 14.71 20.24
N THR A 259 -2.97 15.02 20.79
CA THR A 259 -3.75 16.22 20.45
C THR A 259 -3.74 17.26 21.56
N ARG A 260 -3.05 17.01 22.68
CA ARG A 260 -3.11 17.86 23.89
C ARG A 260 -1.91 18.78 24.00
N THR A 261 -0.79 18.39 23.40
CA THR A 261 0.44 19.18 23.41
C THR A 261 0.72 19.78 22.02
N ASN A 262 1.63 20.73 21.98
CA ASN A 262 2.16 21.31 20.75
C ASN A 262 3.36 20.51 20.20
N ALA A 263 3.72 19.39 20.84
CA ALA A 263 4.90 18.60 20.47
C ALA A 263 4.81 18.00 19.06
N THR A 264 3.60 17.83 18.53
CA THR A 264 3.36 17.27 17.19
C THR A 264 2.99 18.33 16.15
N ASP A 265 3.04 19.63 16.47
CA ASP A 265 2.54 20.69 15.58
C ASP A 265 3.32 20.75 14.26
N GLU A 266 4.63 20.52 14.28
CA GLU A 266 5.42 20.48 13.05
C GLU A 266 5.07 19.27 12.16
N ASP A 267 4.69 18.14 12.76
CA ASP A 267 4.17 16.99 12.00
C ASP A 267 2.81 17.33 11.37
N TRP A 268 1.92 18.02 12.11
CA TRP A 268 0.63 18.47 11.59
C TRP A 268 0.80 19.48 10.44
N LYS A 269 1.71 20.44 10.58
CA LYS A 269 2.05 21.38 9.50
C LYS A 269 2.54 20.64 8.26
N GLU A 270 3.35 19.61 8.41
CA GLU A 270 3.81 18.79 7.29
C GLU A 270 2.68 18.03 6.60
N VAL A 271 1.77 17.44 7.37
CA VAL A 271 0.62 16.74 6.81
C VAL A 271 -0.30 17.70 6.06
N ILE A 272 -0.66 18.83 6.67
CA ILE A 272 -1.60 19.81 6.10
C ILE A 272 -0.99 20.48 4.85
N ALA A 273 0.30 20.84 4.89
CA ALA A 273 1.00 21.45 3.76
C ALA A 273 1.43 20.43 2.67
N GLY A 274 1.14 19.14 2.83
CA GLY A 274 1.56 18.07 1.90
C GLY A 274 1.00 18.18 0.47
N GLY A 275 -0.01 19.02 0.27
CA GLY A 275 -0.52 19.39 -1.06
C GLY A 275 -2.02 19.12 -1.25
N TRP A 276 -2.64 18.28 -0.41
CA TRP A 276 -4.09 18.02 -0.50
C TRP A 276 -4.94 19.28 -0.32
N PHE A 277 -4.42 20.31 0.35
CA PHE A 277 -5.09 21.61 0.55
C PHE A 277 -4.54 22.72 -0.34
N LYS A 278 -3.91 22.35 -1.46
CA LYS A 278 -3.33 23.27 -2.44
C LYS A 278 -4.07 23.23 -3.78
N LYS A 279 -4.04 24.35 -4.49
CA LYS A 279 -4.42 24.47 -5.90
C LYS A 279 -3.15 24.45 -6.74
N GLU A 280 -3.07 23.51 -7.68
CA GLU A 280 -1.92 23.39 -8.57
C GLU A 280 -2.40 23.15 -9.99
N ARG A 281 -1.86 23.88 -10.97
CA ARG A 281 -2.25 23.78 -12.39
C ARG A 281 -3.77 23.87 -12.60
N GLY A 282 -4.42 24.76 -11.84
CA GLY A 282 -5.87 24.95 -11.88
C GLY A 282 -6.69 23.90 -11.09
N ILE A 283 -6.08 22.81 -10.62
CA ILE A 283 -6.75 21.74 -9.90
C ILE A 283 -6.76 22.03 -8.40
N LYS A 284 -7.94 22.08 -7.80
CA LYS A 284 -8.13 22.19 -6.34
C LYS A 284 -8.10 20.80 -5.70
N TYR A 285 -6.97 20.40 -5.11
CA TYR A 285 -6.87 19.05 -4.54
C TYR A 285 -7.74 18.82 -3.31
N TRP A 286 -8.16 19.89 -2.64
CA TRP A 286 -9.05 19.78 -1.48
C TRP A 286 -10.45 19.29 -1.86
N GLU A 287 -10.82 19.39 -3.14
CA GLU A 287 -12.06 18.84 -3.69
C GLU A 287 -11.93 17.33 -4.02
N LYS A 288 -10.72 16.77 -3.94
CA LYS A 288 -10.40 15.38 -4.27
C LYS A 288 -10.09 14.51 -3.04
N GLN A 289 -10.36 15.00 -1.84
CA GLN A 289 -10.28 14.27 -0.56
C GLN A 289 -11.66 14.28 0.13
N ALA A 290 -11.83 13.42 1.14
CA ALA A 290 -13.08 13.31 1.92
C ALA A 290 -12.88 13.53 3.43
N PHE A 291 -11.65 13.67 3.90
CA PHE A 291 -11.31 13.98 5.27
C PHE A 291 -11.93 15.28 5.79
N ILE A 292 -11.82 16.40 5.06
CA ILE A 292 -12.53 17.65 5.33
C ILE A 292 -13.72 17.74 4.36
N PRO A 293 -14.97 17.58 4.84
CA PRO A 293 -16.18 17.70 4.04
C PRO A 293 -16.25 18.99 3.25
N ARG A 294 -16.86 18.95 2.07
CA ARG A 294 -17.00 20.12 1.19
C ARG A 294 -17.66 21.32 1.88
N ARG A 295 -18.63 21.08 2.77
CA ARG A 295 -19.30 22.14 3.54
C ARG A 295 -18.40 22.85 4.58
N GLU A 296 -17.31 22.21 4.97
CA GLU A 296 -16.36 22.70 5.98
C GLU A 296 -15.07 23.26 5.33
N ILE A 297 -14.88 23.08 4.02
CA ILE A 297 -13.59 23.35 3.38
C ILE A 297 -13.27 24.84 3.28
N ASP A 298 -14.27 25.68 3.01
CA ASP A 298 -14.07 27.12 2.91
C ASP A 298 -13.78 27.73 4.29
N ALA A 299 -14.43 27.22 5.34
CA ALA A 299 -14.12 27.60 6.72
C ALA A 299 -12.71 27.14 7.13
N PHE A 300 -12.29 25.94 6.71
CA PHE A 300 -10.95 25.42 6.99
C PHE A 300 -9.85 26.22 6.26
N LEU A 301 -10.06 26.59 5.00
CA LEU A 301 -9.08 27.33 4.20
C LEU A 301 -9.12 28.84 4.45
N GLY A 302 -10.24 29.38 4.93
CA GLY A 302 -10.47 30.83 5.05
C GLY A 302 -10.31 31.53 3.70
N ASP A 303 -9.65 32.69 3.69
CA ASP A 303 -9.38 33.46 2.47
C ASP A 303 -8.50 32.73 1.45
N LYS A 304 -7.78 31.68 1.87
CA LYS A 304 -6.93 30.88 0.97
C LYS A 304 -7.77 30.03 0.00
N SER A 305 -9.04 29.76 0.30
CA SER A 305 -9.99 29.06 -0.58
C SER A 305 -10.17 29.75 -1.94
N LYS A 306 -10.05 31.08 -1.96
CA LYS A 306 -10.16 31.94 -3.16
C LYS A 306 -8.86 32.05 -3.96
N LYS A 307 -7.72 31.67 -3.37
CA LYS A 307 -6.37 31.77 -3.96
C LYS A 307 -5.82 30.38 -4.31
N ASN A 308 -4.64 30.05 -3.78
CA ASN A 308 -3.91 28.81 -4.04
C ASN A 308 -4.05 27.75 -2.92
N GLY A 309 -4.84 28.01 -1.88
CA GLY A 309 -4.89 27.15 -0.70
C GLY A 309 -3.66 27.29 0.21
N ILE A 310 -3.21 26.18 0.80
CA ILE A 310 -2.04 26.10 1.68
C ILE A 310 -0.83 25.68 0.84
N GLU A 311 0.15 26.57 0.66
CA GLU A 311 1.28 26.33 -0.24
C GLU A 311 2.53 25.82 0.47
N SER A 312 2.65 26.09 1.78
CA SER A 312 3.80 25.75 2.60
C SER A 312 3.42 25.50 4.07
N LYS A 313 4.34 24.93 4.86
CA LYS A 313 4.17 24.74 6.32
C LYS A 313 3.91 26.07 7.06
N LYS A 314 4.44 27.19 6.56
CA LYS A 314 4.25 28.52 7.15
C LYS A 314 2.83 29.05 6.98
N ASP A 315 2.11 28.55 5.97
CA ASP A 315 0.72 28.93 5.73
C ASP A 315 -0.26 28.18 6.63
N VAL A 316 0.19 27.18 7.39
CA VAL A 316 -0.68 26.40 8.26
C VAL A 316 -0.91 27.15 9.56
N THR A 317 -2.18 27.36 9.92
CA THR A 317 -2.56 28.06 11.16
C THR A 317 -2.84 27.08 12.30
N ASP A 318 -2.75 27.55 13.54
CA ASP A 318 -3.08 26.75 14.74
C ASP A 318 -4.53 26.27 14.72
N GLN A 319 -5.45 27.08 14.19
CA GLN A 319 -6.85 26.68 14.00
C GLN A 319 -6.97 25.46 13.08
N GLN A 320 -6.20 25.41 11.98
CA GLN A 320 -6.21 24.27 11.06
C GLN A 320 -5.61 23.02 11.72
N ILE A 321 -4.55 23.18 12.50
CA ILE A 321 -3.93 22.10 13.28
C ILE A 321 -4.93 21.53 14.28
N ASN A 322 -5.66 22.39 15.02
CA ASN A 322 -6.65 21.96 16.00
C ASN A 322 -7.81 21.20 15.35
N ILE A 323 -8.32 21.66 14.21
CA ILE A 323 -9.33 20.93 13.43
C ILE A 323 -8.84 19.52 13.07
N PHE A 324 -7.57 19.40 12.65
CA PHE A 324 -6.96 18.11 12.33
C PHE A 324 -6.83 17.21 13.56
N LYS A 325 -6.31 17.74 14.67
CA LYS A 325 -6.16 17.04 15.95
C LYS A 325 -7.50 16.45 16.41
N GLU A 326 -8.55 17.27 16.49
CA GLU A 326 -9.89 16.84 16.93
C GLU A 326 -10.46 15.77 16.02
N LYS A 327 -10.37 15.99 14.71
CA LYS A 327 -10.92 15.07 13.72
C LYS A 327 -10.18 13.74 13.69
N CYS A 328 -8.85 13.75 13.78
CA CYS A 328 -8.06 12.54 13.86
C CYS A 328 -8.36 11.76 15.12
N LYS A 329 -8.45 12.42 16.29
CA LYS A 329 -8.89 11.76 17.53
C LYS A 329 -10.24 11.07 17.36
N ALA A 330 -11.22 11.75 16.77
CA ALA A 330 -12.54 11.19 16.55
C ALA A 330 -12.54 10.04 15.54
N VAL A 331 -11.81 10.15 14.43
CA VAL A 331 -11.80 9.14 13.35
C VAL A 331 -11.01 7.90 13.77
N LEU A 332 -9.86 8.06 14.43
CA LEU A 332 -8.99 6.94 14.82
C LEU A 332 -9.65 5.98 15.82
N GLU A 333 -10.59 6.46 16.64
CA GLU A 333 -11.35 5.65 17.60
C GLU A 333 -12.56 4.93 17.00
N LYS A 334 -12.95 5.24 15.76
CA LYS A 334 -14.09 4.57 15.12
C LYS A 334 -13.81 3.08 14.88
N PRO A 335 -14.85 2.22 14.91
CA PRO A 335 -14.74 0.86 14.43
C PRO A 335 -14.20 0.82 13.00
N PHE A 336 -13.30 -0.12 12.72
CA PHE A 336 -12.79 -0.31 11.37
C PHE A 336 -13.87 -0.89 10.47
N THR A 337 -14.13 -0.20 9.36
CA THR A 337 -15.03 -0.64 8.29
C THR A 337 -14.32 -0.51 6.95
N ARG A 338 -14.54 -1.49 6.07
CA ARG A 338 -13.94 -1.50 4.73
C ARG A 338 -14.96 -1.91 3.69
N SER A 339 -15.24 -1.02 2.74
CA SER A 339 -16.19 -1.24 1.65
C SER A 339 -15.65 -0.75 0.30
N THR A 340 -14.86 0.32 0.32
CA THR A 340 -14.41 1.06 -0.86
C THR A 340 -12.90 1.05 -1.03
N PHE A 341 -12.12 0.38 -0.17
CA PHE A 341 -10.67 0.36 -0.29
C PHE A 341 -10.18 -0.33 -1.58
N TYR A 342 -9.34 0.31 -2.39
CA TYR A 342 -8.56 1.55 -2.16
C TYR A 342 -8.97 2.69 -3.10
N ILE A 343 -10.25 2.76 -3.47
CA ILE A 343 -10.79 3.68 -4.48
C ILE A 343 -10.49 5.14 -4.08
N PRO A 344 -9.77 5.92 -4.92
CA PRO A 344 -9.57 7.33 -4.64
C PRO A 344 -10.88 8.11 -4.65
N THR A 345 -11.02 9.11 -3.77
CA THR A 345 -12.21 9.96 -3.67
C THR A 345 -12.61 10.57 -5.02
N ALA A 346 -11.65 11.00 -5.83
CA ALA A 346 -11.92 11.50 -7.19
C ALA A 346 -12.56 10.45 -8.10
N PHE A 347 -12.11 9.19 -8.05
CA PHE A 347 -12.71 8.10 -8.82
C PHE A 347 -14.12 7.77 -8.30
N TRP A 348 -14.28 7.71 -6.97
CA TRP A 348 -15.55 7.35 -6.34
C TRP A 348 -16.68 8.30 -6.71
N LYS A 349 -16.42 9.60 -6.77
CA LYS A 349 -17.43 10.59 -7.20
C LYS A 349 -17.96 10.31 -8.61
N GLU A 350 -17.10 9.88 -9.53
CA GLU A 350 -17.47 9.54 -10.91
C GLU A 350 -18.27 8.24 -11.03
N THR A 351 -18.28 7.39 -9.99
CA THR A 351 -19.11 6.17 -9.95
C THR A 351 -20.58 6.45 -9.63
N LYS A 352 -20.92 7.70 -9.24
CA LYS A 352 -22.27 8.09 -8.76
C LYS A 352 -22.77 7.15 -7.66
N PRO A 353 -22.06 7.09 -6.52
CA PRO A 353 -22.32 6.10 -5.49
C PRO A 353 -23.71 6.30 -4.87
N LYS A 354 -24.30 5.20 -4.40
CA LYS A 354 -25.59 5.26 -3.69
C LYS A 354 -25.46 6.19 -2.48
N PRO A 355 -26.51 6.97 -2.16
CA PRO A 355 -26.55 7.79 -0.94
C PRO A 355 -26.18 6.96 0.30
N GLY A 356 -25.33 7.51 1.17
CA GLY A 356 -24.86 6.84 2.39
C GLY A 356 -23.62 5.96 2.21
N VAL A 357 -23.19 5.64 0.99
CA VAL A 357 -21.94 4.89 0.76
C VAL A 357 -20.77 5.86 0.57
N ASN A 358 -19.96 6.00 1.61
CA ASN A 358 -18.81 6.89 1.64
C ASN A 358 -17.49 6.14 1.44
N ILE A 359 -16.44 6.90 1.12
CA ILE A 359 -15.06 6.41 1.19
C ILE A 359 -14.75 5.95 2.62
N ASP A 360 -14.04 4.82 2.72
CA ASP A 360 -13.71 4.23 4.01
C ASP A 360 -12.86 5.22 4.82
N SER A 361 -13.30 5.57 6.03
CA SER A 361 -12.65 6.63 6.83
C SER A 361 -11.18 6.35 7.13
N PHE A 362 -10.78 5.07 7.21
CA PHE A 362 -9.38 4.72 7.46
C PHE A 362 -8.46 5.10 6.30
N GLN A 363 -8.97 5.16 5.06
CA GLN A 363 -8.17 5.54 3.89
C GLN A 363 -7.65 6.96 4.04
N GLU A 364 -8.56 7.87 4.38
CA GLU A 364 -8.27 9.28 4.60
C GLU A 364 -7.49 9.46 5.91
N ALA A 365 -7.82 8.72 6.97
CA ALA A 365 -7.05 8.76 8.22
C ALA A 365 -5.58 8.35 8.03
N ALA A 366 -5.28 7.41 7.13
CA ALA A 366 -3.89 7.09 6.78
C ALA A 366 -3.17 8.28 6.14
N LEU A 367 -3.88 9.08 5.31
CA LEU A 367 -3.31 10.26 4.65
C LEU A 367 -3.09 11.43 5.62
N PHE A 368 -4.00 11.63 6.57
CA PHE A 368 -4.10 12.86 7.35
C PHE A 368 -3.84 12.72 8.84
N CYS A 369 -3.86 11.51 9.40
CA CYS A 369 -3.69 11.26 10.84
C CYS A 369 -2.43 10.48 11.17
N SER A 370 -1.47 10.45 10.24
CA SER A 370 -0.18 9.80 10.43
C SER A 370 0.96 10.65 9.88
N LYS A 371 2.16 10.45 10.42
CA LYS A 371 3.36 11.05 9.83
C LYS A 371 3.51 10.59 8.39
N PRO A 372 3.96 11.47 7.47
CA PRO A 372 4.12 11.13 6.06
C PRO A 372 4.95 9.87 5.83
N MET A 373 4.32 8.85 5.25
CA MET A 373 4.99 7.58 4.94
C MET A 373 5.26 7.48 3.44
N LYS A 374 6.48 7.12 3.05
CA LYS A 374 6.82 6.89 1.64
C LYS A 374 6.21 5.59 1.12
N VAL A 375 5.89 5.55 -0.16
CA VAL A 375 5.34 4.35 -0.82
C VAL A 375 6.31 3.17 -0.71
N GLU A 376 7.60 3.41 -0.92
CA GLU A 376 8.63 2.36 -0.79
C GLU A 376 8.73 1.81 0.64
N ASP A 377 8.65 2.69 1.64
CA ASP A 377 8.64 2.29 3.05
C ASP A 377 7.42 1.43 3.36
N TYR A 378 6.25 1.80 2.87
CA TYR A 378 5.04 1.02 3.10
C TYR A 378 5.11 -0.37 2.45
N ILE A 379 5.54 -0.44 1.19
CA ILE A 379 5.70 -1.72 0.49
C ILE A 379 6.71 -2.60 1.24
N SER A 380 7.86 -2.06 1.63
CA SER A 380 8.97 -2.85 2.18
C SER A 380 8.80 -3.22 3.66
N LYS A 381 8.23 -2.33 4.48
CA LYS A 381 8.11 -2.47 5.94
C LYS A 381 6.73 -3.00 6.37
N ALA A 382 5.65 -2.51 5.76
CA ALA A 382 4.28 -2.91 6.13
C ALA A 382 3.81 -4.12 5.33
N MET A 383 3.95 -4.08 3.99
CA MET A 383 3.51 -5.19 3.12
C MET A 383 4.56 -6.30 2.97
N GLN A 384 5.79 -6.08 3.44
CA GLN A 384 6.93 -7.01 3.28
C GLN A 384 7.18 -7.41 1.81
N GLY A 385 6.89 -6.50 0.88
CA GLY A 385 7.08 -6.65 -0.55
C GLY A 385 8.38 -6.01 -1.05
N VAL A 386 8.56 -6.11 -2.36
CA VAL A 386 9.64 -5.48 -3.12
C VAL A 386 9.01 -4.55 -4.16
N PRO A 387 9.39 -3.26 -4.21
CA PRO A 387 8.99 -2.34 -5.28
C PRO A 387 9.40 -2.86 -6.67
N LYS A 388 8.59 -2.56 -7.68
CA LYS A 388 8.94 -2.82 -9.08
C LYS A 388 10.19 -2.04 -9.48
N LYS A 389 10.95 -2.60 -10.43
CA LYS A 389 12.11 -1.96 -11.05
C LYS A 389 11.78 -1.25 -12.37
N ALA A 390 10.69 -1.65 -13.03
CA ALA A 390 10.19 -1.05 -14.26
C ALA A 390 8.65 -1.12 -14.30
N PHE A 391 8.02 -0.14 -14.93
CA PHE A 391 6.59 -0.21 -15.28
C PHE A 391 6.43 -0.97 -16.59
N VAL A 392 5.41 -1.82 -16.65
CA VAL A 392 5.05 -2.56 -17.88
C VAL A 392 3.87 -1.88 -18.58
N THR A 393 3.57 -2.27 -19.83
CA THR A 393 2.50 -1.66 -20.63
C THR A 393 1.14 -1.67 -19.93
N THR A 394 0.83 -2.73 -19.17
CA THR A 394 -0.42 -2.82 -18.39
C THR A 394 -0.50 -1.81 -17.25
N ASP A 395 0.64 -1.36 -16.73
CA ASP A 395 0.67 -0.32 -15.69
C ASP A 395 0.31 1.04 -16.28
N VAL A 396 0.79 1.35 -17.48
CA VAL A 396 0.63 2.66 -18.14
C VAL A 396 -0.84 2.98 -18.46
N VAL A 397 -1.66 1.95 -18.68
CA VAL A 397 -3.10 2.09 -18.97
C VAL A 397 -3.96 2.07 -17.69
N ASP A 398 -3.37 1.80 -16.53
CA ASP A 398 -4.09 1.74 -15.26
C ASP A 398 -4.55 3.13 -14.81
N TYR A 399 -5.74 3.24 -14.20
CA TYR A 399 -6.20 4.52 -13.65
C TYR A 399 -5.22 5.11 -12.64
N CYS A 400 -4.48 4.29 -11.89
CA CYS A 400 -3.53 4.78 -10.91
C CYS A 400 -2.26 5.39 -11.52
N TYR A 401 -2.06 5.23 -12.83
CA TYR A 401 -0.83 5.67 -13.48
C TYR A 401 -0.84 7.18 -13.70
N VAL A 402 0.28 7.79 -13.36
CA VAL A 402 0.67 9.15 -13.71
C VAL A 402 2.04 9.07 -14.38
N LYS A 403 2.30 9.96 -15.32
CA LYS A 403 3.52 9.93 -16.13
C LYS A 403 4.73 10.40 -15.30
N GLN A 404 5.23 9.51 -14.45
CA GLN A 404 6.33 9.73 -13.51
C GLN A 404 7.26 8.51 -13.50
N SER A 405 8.52 8.71 -13.11
CA SER A 405 9.50 7.62 -12.97
C SER A 405 9.23 6.77 -11.73
N ILE A 406 9.80 5.57 -11.70
CA ILE A 406 9.71 4.70 -10.51
C ILE A 406 10.32 5.35 -9.28
N ASP A 407 11.43 6.08 -9.42
CA ASP A 407 12.06 6.74 -8.29
C ASP A 407 11.21 7.88 -7.73
N GLN A 408 10.40 8.52 -8.57
CA GLN A 408 9.38 9.45 -8.09
C GLN A 408 8.26 8.73 -7.35
N TYR A 409 7.76 7.61 -7.90
CA TYR A 409 6.74 6.79 -7.23
C TYR A 409 7.17 6.27 -5.86
N LYS A 410 8.44 5.87 -5.71
CA LYS A 410 9.01 5.44 -4.41
C LYS A 410 8.96 6.54 -3.36
N LYS A 411 9.18 7.79 -3.79
CA LYS A 411 9.29 8.97 -2.92
C LYS A 411 7.95 9.60 -2.56
N PHE A 412 6.88 9.28 -3.29
CA PHE A 412 5.54 9.78 -2.93
C PHE A 412 5.18 9.41 -1.50
N GLN A 413 4.51 10.34 -0.83
CA GLN A 413 4.09 10.20 0.56
C GLN A 413 2.58 10.22 0.71
N THR A 414 2.10 9.80 1.88
CA THR A 414 0.66 9.77 2.23
C THR A 414 -0.02 11.13 2.12
N ASN A 415 0.68 12.21 2.46
CA ASN A 415 0.15 13.59 2.45
C ASN A 415 0.21 14.26 1.06
N GLN A 416 0.67 13.58 0.00
CA GLN A 416 0.83 14.16 -1.34
C GLN A 416 -0.28 13.70 -2.31
N PRO A 417 -0.99 14.63 -2.98
CA PRO A 417 -1.93 14.27 -4.03
C PRO A 417 -1.19 13.95 -5.34
N ILE A 418 -1.35 12.73 -5.83
CA ILE A 418 -0.69 12.28 -7.08
C ILE A 418 -1.63 12.60 -8.25
N GLU A 419 -1.70 13.86 -8.65
CA GLU A 419 -2.72 14.41 -9.58
C GLU A 419 -4.16 14.20 -9.06
N GLY A 420 -4.30 14.09 -7.74
CA GLY A 420 -5.57 13.81 -7.05
C GLY A 420 -5.87 12.32 -6.88
N LYS A 421 -4.95 11.44 -7.28
CA LYS A 421 -4.93 10.03 -6.89
C LYS A 421 -4.31 9.92 -5.49
N SER A 422 -4.75 8.93 -4.73
CA SER A 422 -4.25 8.71 -3.37
C SER A 422 -2.93 7.95 -3.35
N PHE A 423 -2.24 8.01 -2.22
CA PHE A 423 -1.10 7.17 -1.88
C PHE A 423 -1.28 5.69 -2.26
N TRP A 424 -2.48 5.16 -2.05
CA TRP A 424 -2.80 3.76 -2.33
C TRP A 424 -2.69 3.40 -3.81
N CYS A 425 -2.92 4.35 -4.72
CA CYS A 425 -2.70 4.14 -6.15
C CYS A 425 -1.21 3.95 -6.47
N ALA A 426 -0.33 4.71 -5.82
CA ALA A 426 1.11 4.52 -5.97
C ALA A 426 1.59 3.19 -5.39
N VAL A 427 1.08 2.81 -4.21
CA VAL A 427 1.36 1.49 -3.62
C VAL A 427 0.93 0.36 -4.55
N LYS A 428 -0.29 0.42 -5.10
CA LYS A 428 -0.80 -0.57 -6.07
C LYS A 428 0.16 -0.74 -7.24
N LEU A 429 0.51 0.37 -7.90
CA LEU A 429 1.32 0.31 -9.12
C LEU A 429 2.76 -0.12 -8.86
N LEU A 430 3.35 0.38 -7.76
CA LEU A 430 4.75 0.15 -7.45
C LEU A 430 4.99 -1.21 -6.80
N TYR A 431 3.97 -1.86 -6.24
CA TYR A 431 4.15 -3.19 -5.65
C TYR A 431 4.54 -4.22 -6.73
N GLY A 432 5.67 -4.90 -6.54
CA GLY A 432 6.14 -5.98 -7.42
C GLY A 432 5.73 -7.36 -6.91
N GLN A 433 6.43 -7.87 -5.90
CA GLN A 433 6.24 -9.22 -5.35
C GLN A 433 6.54 -9.28 -3.86
N ASN A 434 6.20 -10.39 -3.21
CA ASN A 434 6.56 -10.64 -1.80
C ASN A 434 8.07 -10.96 -1.68
N LYS A 435 8.72 -10.50 -0.62
CA LYS A 435 10.14 -10.83 -0.35
C LYS A 435 10.40 -12.33 -0.20
N THR A 436 9.42 -13.10 0.27
CA THR A 436 9.55 -14.54 0.47
C THR A 436 9.53 -15.35 -0.83
N SER A 437 8.90 -14.86 -1.89
CA SER A 437 8.89 -15.56 -3.19
C SER A 437 10.21 -15.46 -3.96
N THR A 438 11.10 -14.54 -3.57
CA THR A 438 12.45 -14.41 -4.16
C THR A 438 13.46 -15.39 -3.56
N SER A 439 13.21 -15.95 -2.37
CA SER A 439 14.15 -16.88 -1.71
C SER A 439 14.02 -18.33 -2.20
N SER A 440 12.94 -18.69 -2.91
CA SER A 440 12.69 -20.07 -3.35
C SER A 440 13.15 -20.38 -4.78
N LYS A 441 13.78 -19.43 -5.48
CA LYS A 441 14.31 -19.62 -6.84
C LYS A 441 15.86 -19.73 -6.91
N GLY A 442 16.51 -19.90 -5.76
CA GLY A 442 17.98 -19.98 -5.66
C GLY A 442 18.49 -21.19 -4.88
N LYS A 443 17.72 -22.28 -4.84
CA LYS A 443 18.19 -23.59 -4.36
C LYS A 443 17.97 -24.63 -5.43
#